data_AF-A0A368YCF7-F1
#
_entry.id   AF-A0A368YCF7-F1
#
_cell.length_a   1.000
_cell.length_b   1.000
_cell.length_c   1.000
_cell.angle_alpha   90.00
_cell.angle_beta   90.00
_cell.angle_gamma   90.00
#
_symmetry.space_group_name_H-M   'P 1'
#
loop_
_entity.id
_entity.type
_entity.pdbx_description
1 polymer ?
#
loop_
_entity_poly.entity_id
_entity_poly.type
_entity_poly.pdbx_seq_one_letter_code
_entity_poly.pdbx_strand_id
1 'polypeptide(L)' 'MLETTPTLVLTIEAHGRLVYGPIKTTTDALAEKLRTIGKFSDDEVEQVLREIDNLGSVEVKSAEGKHETITISKILAS' A
#
# COMPACT_ATOMS: atom_id res chain seq x y z
N MET A 1 -5.55 -11.00 -25.35
CA MET A 1 -5.97 -9.93 -24.42
C MET A 1 -4.77 -9.67 -23.52
N LEU A 2 -4.17 -8.48 -23.55
CA LEU A 2 -3.10 -8.14 -22.62
C LEU A 2 -3.77 -7.88 -21.27
N GLU A 3 -3.61 -8.79 -20.33
CA GLU A 3 -4.00 -8.55 -18.94
C GLU A 3 -3.13 -7.40 -18.42
N THR A 4 -3.71 -6.20 -18.35
CA THR A 4 -3.06 -5.04 -17.76
C THR A 4 -3.03 -5.25 -16.26
N THR A 5 -1.91 -5.74 -15.74
CA THR A 5 -1.71 -5.81 -14.29
C THR A 5 -1.87 -4.41 -13.70
N PRO A 6 -2.78 -4.21 -12.72
CA PRO A 6 -2.97 -2.91 -12.12
C PRO A 6 -1.67 -2.45 -11.46
N THR A 7 -1.23 -1.24 -11.80
CA THR A 7 -0.05 -0.65 -11.16
C THR A 7 -0.51 0.10 -9.91
N LEU A 8 0.06 -0.24 -8.77
CA LEU A 8 -0.16 0.42 -7.50
C LEU A 8 0.96 1.41 -7.24
N VAL A 9 0.65 2.52 -6.57
CA VAL A 9 1.64 3.44 -6.02
C VAL A 9 1.57 3.40 -4.51
N LEU A 10 2.70 3.01 -3.92
CA LEU A 10 2.89 2.98 -2.48
C LEU A 10 3.59 4.25 -2.02
N THR A 11 2.99 4.89 -1.02
CA THR A 11 3.55 6.03 -0.30
C THR A 11 3.40 5.78 1.21
N ILE A 12 4.48 5.88 1.98
CA ILE A 12 4.47 5.73 3.43
C ILE A 12 4.83 7.09 4.01
N GLU A 13 3.95 7.63 4.85
CA GLU A 13 4.15 8.92 5.51
C GLU A 13 4.18 8.74 7.02
N ALA A 14 5.34 8.98 7.64
CA ALA A 14 5.44 9.01 9.10
C ALA A 14 5.43 10.45 9.58
N HIS A 15 4.55 10.78 10.54
CA HIS A 15 4.50 12.10 11.16
C HIS A 15 4.40 13.27 10.16
N GLY A 16 3.63 13.09 9.07
CA GLY A 16 3.49 14.09 8.00
C GLY A 16 4.73 14.27 7.13
N ARG A 17 5.65 13.29 7.14
CA ARG A 17 6.82 13.24 6.26
C ARG A 17 6.78 11.96 5.44
N LEU A 18 7.04 12.10 4.14
CA LEU A 18 7.30 10.99 3.24
C LEU A 18 8.53 10.19 3.73
N VAL A 19 8.30 8.96 4.17
CA VAL A 19 9.33 8.00 4.59
C VAL A 19 9.67 7.04 3.46
N TYR A 20 8.69 6.74 2.59
CA TYR A 20 8.86 5.81 1.48
C TYR A 20 7.89 6.16 0.34
N GLY A 21 8.30 6.04 -0.91
CA GLY A 21 7.42 6.31 -2.06
C GLY A 21 7.74 7.61 -2.82
N PRO A 22 7.00 7.91 -3.90
CA PRO A 22 6.02 7.04 -4.56
C PRO A 22 6.71 5.96 -5.40
N ILE A 23 6.41 4.69 -5.14
CA ILE A 23 6.96 3.56 -5.90
C ILE A 23 5.84 2.84 -6.65
N LYS A 24 6.02 2.69 -7.96
CA LYS A 24 5.16 1.84 -8.81
C LYS A 24 5.43 0.37 -8.49
N THR A 25 4.39 -0.37 -8.16
CA THR A 25 4.47 -1.76 -7.75
C THR A 25 3.23 -2.54 -8.17
N THR A 26 3.26 -3.86 -8.05
CA THR A 26 2.10 -4.74 -8.28
C THR A 26 1.46 -5.11 -6.95
N THR A 27 0.30 -5.73 -6.98
CA THR A 27 -0.42 -6.19 -5.77
C THR A 27 0.42 -7.13 -4.90
N ASP A 28 1.08 -8.13 -5.51
CA ASP A 28 1.98 -9.06 -4.79
C ASP A 28 3.19 -8.35 -4.17
N ALA A 29 3.85 -7.50 -4.95
CA ALA A 29 5.03 -6.77 -4.48
C ALA A 29 4.66 -5.73 -3.41
N LEU A 30 3.45 -5.16 -3.46
CA LEU A 30 2.91 -4.34 -2.39
C LEU A 30 2.73 -5.17 -1.11
N ALA A 31 2.14 -6.36 -1.20
CA ALA A 31 1.92 -7.24 -0.07
C ALA A 31 3.24 -7.57 0.66
N GLU A 32 4.28 -7.94 -0.10
CA GLU A 32 5.62 -8.18 0.47
C GLU A 32 6.20 -6.93 1.13
N LYS A 33 6.02 -5.75 0.52
CA LYS A 33 6.49 -4.47 1.10
C LYS A 33 5.75 -4.12 2.38
N LEU A 34 4.45 -4.35 2.46
CA LEU A 34 3.66 -4.10 3.66
C LEU A 34 4.13 -5.02 4.80
N ARG A 35 4.32 -6.32 4.53
CA ARG A 35 4.88 -7.26 5.52
C ARG A 35 6.29 -6.85 5.97
N THR A 36 7.14 -6.40 5.05
CA THR A 36 8.56 -6.13 5.34
C THR A 36 8.77 -4.76 5.98
N ILE A 37 8.14 -3.72 5.44
CA ILE A 37 8.39 -2.30 5.80
C ILE A 37 7.40 -1.86 6.88
N GLY A 38 6.10 -2.12 6.65
CA GLY A 38 5.04 -1.70 7.57
C GLY A 38 4.81 -2.69 8.72
N LYS A 39 5.46 -3.86 8.67
CA LYS A 39 5.27 -4.98 9.61
C LYS A 39 3.79 -5.33 9.83
N PHE A 40 3.00 -5.23 8.77
CA PHE A 40 1.60 -5.64 8.80
C PHE A 40 1.47 -7.15 8.93
N SER A 41 0.46 -7.57 9.68
CA SER A 41 -0.01 -8.96 9.73
C SER A 41 -0.65 -9.36 8.40
N ASP A 42 -0.72 -10.65 8.09
CA ASP A 42 -1.34 -11.12 6.85
C ASP A 42 -2.79 -10.64 6.68
N ASP A 43 -3.59 -10.65 7.75
CA ASP A 43 -4.97 -10.12 7.73
C ASP A 43 -5.02 -8.62 7.40
N GLU A 44 -4.09 -7.83 7.94
CA GLU A 44 -4.02 -6.39 7.68
C GLU A 44 -3.62 -6.11 6.24
N VAL A 45 -2.66 -6.88 5.72
CA VAL A 45 -2.27 -6.80 4.31
C VAL A 45 -3.44 -7.15 3.40
N GLU A 46 -4.17 -8.23 3.70
CA GLU A 46 -5.32 -8.64 2.89
C GLU A 46 -6.43 -7.59 2.93
N GLN A 47 -6.70 -7.00 4.09
CA GLN A 47 -7.64 -5.89 4.24
C GLN A 47 -7.22 -4.68 3.40
N VAL A 48 -5.95 -4.28 3.48
CA VAL A 48 -5.37 -3.19 2.69
C VAL A 48 -5.57 -3.41 1.20
N LEU A 49 -5.20 -4.58 0.70
CA LEU A 49 -5.31 -4.91 -0.72
C LEU A 49 -6.76 -4.85 -1.20
N ARG A 50 -7.69 -5.35 -0.38
CA ARG A 50 -9.12 -5.34 -0.67
C ARG A 50 -9.70 -3.92 -0.66
N GLU A 51 -9.30 -3.09 0.30
CA GLU A 51 -9.73 -1.69 0.37
C GLU A 51 -9.18 -0.86 -0.79
N ILE A 52 -7.92 -1.05 -1.18
CA ILE A 52 -7.32 -0.39 -2.35
C ILE A 52 -8.05 -0.79 -3.64
N ASP A 53 -8.42 -2.06 -3.78
CA ASP A 53 -9.13 -2.51 -4.98
C ASP A 53 -10.51 -1.86 -5.10
N ASN A 54 -11.20 -1.69 -3.98
CA ASN A 54 -12.56 -1.14 -3.92
C ASN A 54 -12.60 0.40 -3.96
N LEU A 55 -11.74 1.07 -3.19
CA LEU A 55 -11.75 2.53 -3.00
C LEU A 55 -10.74 3.25 -3.89
N GLY A 56 -9.78 2.54 -4.47
CA GLY A 56 -8.66 3.13 -5.20
C GLY A 56 -7.57 3.71 -4.29
N SER A 57 -7.83 3.94 -3.01
CA SER A 57 -6.80 4.27 -2.03
C SER A 57 -7.19 3.85 -0.62
N VAL A 58 -6.20 3.52 0.22
CA VAL A 58 -6.40 3.25 1.65
C VAL A 58 -5.31 3.93 2.47
N GLU A 59 -5.70 4.41 3.65
CA GLU A 59 -4.79 4.89 4.68
C GLU A 59 -4.78 3.88 5.82
N VAL A 60 -3.61 3.30 6.10
CA VAL A 60 -3.45 2.36 7.21
C VAL A 60 -2.40 2.81 8.19
N LYS A 61 -2.63 2.49 9.47
CA LYS A 61 -1.70 2.82 10.55
C LYS A 61 -0.81 1.61 10.80
N SER A 62 0.50 1.82 10.84
CA SER A 62 1.44 0.77 11.23
C SER A 62 1.14 0.27 12.65
N ALA A 63 1.18 -1.05 12.85
CA ALA A 63 0.92 -1.70 14.13
C ALA A 63 2.02 -1.42 15.18
N GLU A 64 3.21 -0.95 14.77
CA GLU A 64 4.37 -0.75 15.65
C GLU A 64 4.29 0.48 16.58
N GLY A 65 3.11 1.08 16.75
CA GLY A 65 2.88 2.11 17.76
C GLY A 65 3.54 3.47 17.47
N LYS A 66 4.21 3.62 16.33
CA LYS A 66 4.56 4.92 15.78
C LYS A 66 3.44 5.33 14.84
N HIS A 67 2.97 6.57 14.96
CA HIS A 67 1.86 7.11 14.19
C HIS A 67 2.28 7.31 12.72
N GLU A 68 2.52 6.21 12.02
CA GLU A 68 2.91 6.17 10.62
C GLU A 68 1.65 5.90 9.81
N THR A 69 1.25 6.87 9.01
CA THR A 69 0.13 6.76 8.08
C THR A 69 0.67 6.28 6.75
N ILE A 70 0.20 5.13 6.30
CA ILE A 70 0.62 4.55 5.04
C ILE A 70 -0.50 4.76 4.04
N THR A 71 -0.23 5.60 3.06
CA THR A 71 -1.16 5.99 2.02
C THR A 71 -0.87 5.19 0.77
N ILE A 72 -1.78 4.30 0.41
CA ILE A 72 -1.60 3.42 -0.73
C ILE A 72 -2.64 3.79 -1.76
N SER A 73 -2.23 4.00 -3.00
CA SER A 73 -3.12 4.44 -4.07
C SER A 73 -2.97 3.55 -5.30
N LYS A 74 -4.08 3.09 -5.86
CA LYS A 74 -4.15 2.37 -7.13
C LYS A 74 -4.11 3.37 -8.26
N ILE A 75 -3.14 3.25 -9.15
CA ILE A 75 -3.11 4.00 -10.40
C ILE A 75 -3.60 3.08 -11.50
N LEU A 76 -4.84 3.31 -11.95
CA LEU A 76 -5.31 2.67 -13.17
C LEU A 76 -4.50 3.27 -14.33
N ALA A 77 -3.58 2.48 -14.88
CA ALA A 77 -2.91 2.85 -16.12
C ALA A 77 -4.00 2.97 -17.20
N SER A 78 -4.22 4.20 -17.66
CA SER A 78 -5.14 4.52 -18.77
C SER A 78 -4.58 4.04 -20.11
#